data_AF-W9VYS4-F1
#
_entry.id   AF-W9VYS4-F1
#
_cell.length_a   1.000
_cell.length_b   1.000
_cell.length_c   1.000
_cell.angle_alpha   90.00
_cell.angle_beta   90.00
_cell.angle_gamma   90.00
#
_symmetry.space_group_name_H-M   'P 1'
#
loop_
_entity.id
_entity.type
_entity.pdbx_description
1 polymer ?
#
loop_
_entity_poly.entity_id
_entity_poly.type
_entity_poly.pdbx_seq_one_letter_code
_entity_poly.pdbx_strand_id
1 'polypeptide(L)'
;MIDSFVDDKALVLSSSNSSWNFWNRLVIQASREQACVRHSLVALSSLHEWIELTKRTPWQNHMFTLYYTKAITGINQSQDSLPLDIILISCLLFAHCDFLMGASAAGLTHLKSGHRIIKENRKRQIEISPAIADLVEPIIYGFLAKSEAYALREEATQPSTAAPVTTPATYSLPHMPEKFEDLVHANRHLQQAVYLVLLLELSEPHHLRPMIPDVRKYVADWSKAFGRWRAEAILDRDDPTLKDWQLLLLAHHRMALLVMKTLPPENDSAYNRTAADFRIMFAQLRTFLRSGYTAMDKSRDSDIVLNAHLGFISPLYFIATLCRVRDIRRNALEALGELKVVEAHWNSCVAYAVAKTVVEIEESYSQSSMKVQRIKVDSVDRFKDGTLEMRYHKVPGNGNHGDTVTRRITEPCCQDEATTMWVSNFLHIGAFDTGSNNLCNSPWCVSSSSTDSKRR
;
A
#
# COMPACT_ATOMS: atom_id res chain seq x y z
N MET A 1 5.56 -1.98 -2.09
CA MET A 1 4.66 -1.09 -2.87
C MET A 1 4.92 -1.15 -4.39
N ILE A 2 6.06 -1.69 -4.84
CA ILE A 2 6.50 -1.70 -6.26
C ILE A 2 5.90 -2.87 -7.04
N ASP A 3 5.79 -4.06 -6.42
CA ASP A 3 5.64 -5.33 -7.16
C ASP A 3 4.24 -5.64 -7.72
N SER A 4 3.21 -4.82 -7.47
CA SER A 4 1.82 -5.18 -7.83
C SER A 4 1.20 -4.42 -8.99
N PHE A 5 1.97 -3.61 -9.73
CA PHE A 5 1.38 -2.62 -10.65
C PHE A 5 2.21 -2.33 -11.91
N VAL A 6 3.15 -3.20 -12.28
CA VAL A 6 3.90 -3.07 -13.53
C VAL A 6 3.54 -4.25 -14.44
N ASP A 7 2.95 -3.95 -15.60
CA ASP A 7 2.44 -4.91 -16.61
C ASP A 7 3.56 -5.75 -17.27
N ASP A 8 4.82 -5.39 -17.07
CA ASP A 8 5.98 -6.11 -17.59
C ASP A 8 6.56 -7.05 -16.53
N LYS A 9 6.32 -8.35 -16.68
CA LYS A 9 6.87 -9.42 -15.82
C LYS A 9 8.39 -9.36 -15.66
N ALA A 10 9.12 -9.05 -16.73
CA ALA A 10 10.58 -8.96 -16.67
C ALA A 10 11.01 -7.71 -15.90
N LEU A 11 10.28 -6.61 -16.06
CA LEU A 11 10.49 -5.38 -15.30
C LEU A 11 10.12 -5.55 -13.81
N VAL A 12 9.04 -6.27 -13.48
CA VAL A 12 8.69 -6.61 -12.10
C VAL A 12 9.79 -7.47 -11.48
N LEU A 13 10.13 -8.60 -12.08
CA LEU A 13 11.14 -9.52 -11.54
C LEU A 13 12.52 -8.87 -11.41
N SER A 14 12.94 -8.07 -12.41
CA SER A 14 14.18 -7.30 -12.32
C SER A 14 14.09 -6.25 -11.23
N SER A 15 13.00 -5.48 -11.15
CA SER A 15 12.80 -4.48 -10.09
C SER A 15 12.76 -5.08 -8.69
N SER A 16 12.15 -6.26 -8.49
CA SER A 16 12.09 -6.93 -7.18
C SER A 16 13.48 -7.43 -6.76
N ASN A 17 14.25 -8.04 -7.68
CA ASN A 17 15.62 -8.48 -7.40
C ASN A 17 16.57 -7.29 -7.18
N SER A 18 16.45 -6.25 -7.99
CA SER A 18 17.17 -4.99 -7.83
C SER A 18 16.84 -4.32 -6.50
N SER A 19 15.56 -4.29 -6.12
CA SER A 19 15.09 -3.75 -4.84
C SER A 19 15.64 -4.53 -3.65
N TRP A 20 15.61 -5.87 -3.69
CA TRP A 20 16.17 -6.68 -2.62
C TRP A 20 17.65 -6.39 -2.40
N ASN A 21 18.44 -6.37 -3.48
CA ASN A 21 19.88 -6.10 -3.40
C ASN A 21 20.17 -4.65 -3.01
N PHE A 22 19.36 -3.70 -3.47
CA PHE A 22 19.45 -2.30 -3.04
C PHE A 22 19.32 -2.18 -1.52
N TRP A 23 18.25 -2.73 -0.93
CA TRP A 23 17.99 -2.63 0.50
C TRP A 23 18.94 -3.46 1.37
N ASN A 24 19.20 -4.72 0.98
CA ASN A 24 19.94 -5.65 1.82
C ASN A 24 21.47 -5.54 1.65
N ARG A 25 21.95 -4.91 0.58
CA ARG A 25 23.38 -4.76 0.31
C ARG A 25 23.80 -3.30 0.16
N LEU A 26 23.32 -2.59 -0.86
CA LEU A 26 23.85 -1.26 -1.20
C LEU A 26 23.60 -0.23 -0.08
N VAL A 27 22.36 -0.12 0.40
CA VAL A 27 22.01 0.83 1.46
C VAL A 27 22.79 0.56 2.74
N ILE A 28 22.99 -0.72 3.10
CA ILE A 28 23.74 -1.11 4.29
C ILE A 28 25.20 -0.72 4.16
N GLN A 29 25.84 -1.02 3.02
CA GLN A 29 27.24 -0.66 2.76
C GLN A 29 27.43 0.86 2.79
N ALA A 30 26.60 1.60 2.05
CA ALA A 30 26.65 3.04 2.00
C ALA A 30 26.39 3.71 3.36
N SER A 31 25.52 3.15 4.20
CA SER A 31 25.24 3.70 5.55
C SER A 31 26.41 3.55 6.54
N ARG A 32 27.31 2.58 6.32
CA ARG A 32 28.51 2.41 7.16
C ARG A 32 29.54 3.48 6.83
N GLU A 33 29.71 3.76 5.54
CA GLU A 33 30.74 4.68 5.05
C GLU A 33 30.29 6.14 5.10
N GLN A 34 29.02 6.42 4.79
CA GLN A 34 28.53 7.79 4.59
C GLN A 34 27.48 8.19 5.64
N ALA A 35 27.78 9.26 6.38
CA ALA A 35 26.90 9.75 7.45
C ALA A 35 25.54 10.22 6.93
N CYS A 36 25.48 10.85 5.75
CA CYS A 36 24.22 11.30 5.15
C CYS A 36 23.28 10.12 4.84
N VAL A 37 23.80 9.03 4.30
CA VAL A 37 23.03 7.81 4.01
C VAL A 37 22.55 7.17 5.30
N ARG A 38 23.43 7.11 6.32
CA ARG A 38 23.06 6.61 7.65
C ARG A 38 21.91 7.41 8.27
N HIS A 39 21.99 8.74 8.24
CA HIS A 39 20.91 9.59 8.75
C HIS A 39 19.62 9.43 7.93
N SER A 40 19.73 9.32 6.59
CA SER A 40 18.57 9.07 5.72
C SER A 40 17.88 7.76 6.07
N LEU A 41 18.67 6.70 6.29
CA LEU A 41 18.17 5.39 6.66
C LEU A 41 17.52 5.40 8.05
N VAL A 42 18.13 6.06 9.03
CA VAL A 42 17.52 6.21 10.37
C VAL A 42 16.21 7.00 10.30
N ALA A 43 16.15 8.06 9.49
CA ALA A 43 14.91 8.81 9.29
C ALA A 43 13.83 7.93 8.67
N LEU A 44 14.15 7.19 7.60
CA LEU A 44 13.23 6.28 6.94
C LEU A 44 12.76 5.17 7.88
N SER A 45 13.66 4.50 8.57
CA SER A 45 13.33 3.42 9.51
C SER A 45 12.49 3.93 10.66
N SER A 46 12.83 5.09 11.24
CA SER A 46 12.04 5.70 12.30
C SER A 46 10.65 6.09 11.80
N LEU A 47 10.55 6.61 10.57
CA LEU A 47 9.28 6.97 9.98
C LEU A 47 8.41 5.75 9.70
N HIS A 48 9.00 4.70 9.14
CA HIS A 48 8.35 3.43 8.90
C HIS A 48 7.87 2.82 10.22
N GLU A 49 8.74 2.74 11.23
CA GLU A 49 8.39 2.27 12.57
C GLU A 49 7.29 3.11 13.21
N TRP A 50 7.34 4.44 13.08
CA TRP A 50 6.31 5.34 13.60
C TRP A 50 4.96 5.09 12.94
N ILE A 51 4.93 5.05 11.60
CA ILE A 51 3.72 4.78 10.82
C ILE A 51 3.20 3.39 11.14
N GLU A 52 4.06 2.38 11.25
CA GLU A 52 3.65 1.00 11.46
C GLU A 52 3.26 0.68 12.90
N LEU A 53 4.00 1.16 13.90
CA LEU A 53 3.78 0.80 15.29
C LEU A 53 2.81 1.72 16.01
N THR A 54 2.81 3.01 15.69
CA THR A 54 2.03 4.01 16.41
C THR A 54 0.75 4.41 15.65
N LYS A 55 0.70 4.15 14.34
CA LYS A 55 -0.37 4.61 13.43
C LYS A 55 -0.63 6.11 13.50
N ARG A 56 0.35 6.86 14.02
CA ARG A 56 0.32 8.31 14.13
C ARG A 56 0.78 8.92 12.83
N THR A 57 0.47 10.19 12.73
CA THR A 57 0.74 10.95 11.55
C THR A 57 2.26 11.10 11.32
N PRO A 58 2.75 10.89 10.09
CA PRO A 58 4.16 10.98 9.73
C PRO A 58 4.89 12.22 10.28
N TRP A 59 4.24 13.39 10.27
CA TRP A 59 4.82 14.69 10.67
C TRP A 59 5.02 14.90 12.17
N GLN A 60 4.41 14.07 13.02
CA GLN A 60 4.63 14.13 14.47
C GLN A 60 5.92 13.43 14.91
N ASN A 61 6.57 12.70 13.99
CA ASN A 61 7.81 12.00 14.29
C ASN A 61 9.01 12.96 14.35
N HIS A 62 9.35 13.40 15.57
CA HIS A 62 10.51 14.27 15.79
C HIS A 62 11.84 13.62 15.39
N MET A 63 11.95 12.30 15.54
CA MET A 63 13.15 11.55 15.19
C MET A 63 13.37 11.53 13.68
N PHE A 64 12.30 11.32 12.92
CA PHE A 64 12.29 11.51 11.47
C PHE A 64 12.77 12.92 11.10
N THR A 65 12.11 13.97 11.60
CA THR A 65 12.46 15.36 11.26
C THR A 65 13.93 15.68 11.57
N LEU A 66 14.43 15.23 12.72
CA LEU A 66 15.82 15.44 13.12
C LEU A 66 16.80 14.78 12.14
N TYR A 67 16.63 13.48 11.87
CA TYR A 67 17.58 12.74 11.03
C TYR A 67 17.43 13.05 9.55
N TYR A 68 16.22 13.36 9.08
CA TYR A 68 15.97 13.86 7.74
C TYR A 68 16.71 15.17 7.49
N THR A 69 16.60 16.12 8.44
CA THR A 69 17.30 17.41 8.37
C THR A 69 18.81 17.24 8.42
N LYS A 70 19.33 16.37 9.31
CA LYS A 70 20.76 16.04 9.37
C LYS A 70 21.27 15.43 8.06
N ALA A 71 20.49 14.57 7.41
CA ALA A 71 20.85 13.96 6.14
C ALA A 71 20.96 14.99 5.02
N ILE A 72 19.93 15.83 4.83
CA ILE A 72 19.92 16.90 3.81
C ILE A 72 21.05 17.89 4.05
N THR A 73 21.26 18.29 5.31
CA THR A 73 22.32 19.24 5.66
C THR A 73 23.70 18.67 5.31
N GLY A 74 23.95 17.40 5.65
CA GLY A 74 25.21 16.74 5.31
C GLY A 74 25.44 16.60 3.80
N ILE A 75 24.38 16.34 3.02
CA ILE A 75 24.48 16.27 1.55
C ILE A 75 24.79 17.63 0.96
N ASN A 76 24.08 18.68 1.38
CA ASN A 76 24.30 20.04 0.89
C ASN A 76 25.69 20.57 1.24
N GLN A 77 26.25 20.18 2.39
CA GLN A 77 27.59 20.57 2.81
C GLN A 77 28.71 19.83 2.07
N SER A 78 28.43 18.65 1.50
CA SER A 78 29.42 17.79 0.84
C SER A 78 29.06 17.50 -0.62
N GLN A 79 28.19 18.30 -1.23
CA GLN A 79 27.59 17.97 -2.53
C GLN A 79 28.64 17.78 -3.63
N ASP A 80 29.70 18.59 -3.63
CA ASP A 80 30.75 18.53 -4.65
C ASP A 80 31.76 17.39 -4.44
N SER A 81 31.77 16.76 -3.25
CA SER A 81 32.70 15.68 -2.89
C SER A 81 32.05 14.30 -2.78
N LEU A 82 30.72 14.23 -2.79
CA LEU A 82 30.00 12.97 -2.66
C LEU A 82 30.06 12.13 -3.95
N PRO A 83 30.37 10.83 -3.85
CA PRO A 83 30.27 9.94 -5.00
C PRO A 83 28.86 9.90 -5.58
N LEU A 84 28.77 9.75 -6.90
CA LEU A 84 27.51 9.66 -7.64
C LEU A 84 26.56 8.62 -7.05
N ASP A 85 27.11 7.48 -6.66
CA ASP A 85 26.42 6.33 -6.10
C ASP A 85 25.65 6.72 -4.82
N ILE A 86 26.30 7.53 -3.98
CA ILE A 86 25.75 8.00 -2.71
C ILE A 86 24.62 8.99 -2.94
N ILE A 87 24.78 9.89 -3.91
CA ILE A 87 23.74 10.86 -4.29
C ILE A 87 22.48 10.12 -4.74
N LEU A 88 22.62 9.12 -5.61
CA LEU A 88 21.48 8.37 -6.16
C LEU A 88 20.80 7.47 -5.12
N ILE A 89 21.58 6.82 -4.24
CA ILE A 89 21.03 6.09 -3.08
C ILE A 89 20.24 7.05 -2.19
N SER A 90 20.79 8.24 -1.89
CA SER A 90 20.08 9.26 -1.11
C SER A 90 18.80 9.73 -1.79
N CYS A 91 18.78 9.95 -3.12
CA CYS A 91 17.55 10.28 -3.84
C CYS A 91 16.45 9.24 -3.65
N LEU A 92 16.79 7.94 -3.71
CA LEU A 92 15.82 6.87 -3.46
C LEU A 92 15.33 6.87 -2.00
N LEU A 93 16.23 7.02 -1.02
CA LEU A 93 15.85 7.03 0.40
C LEU A 93 14.92 8.22 0.73
N PHE A 94 15.23 9.43 0.21
CA PHE A 94 14.37 10.59 0.38
C PHE A 94 13.03 10.43 -0.32
N ALA A 95 13.01 9.86 -1.53
CA ALA A 95 11.75 9.57 -2.20
C ALA A 95 10.85 8.67 -1.35
N HIS A 96 11.41 7.63 -0.72
CA HIS A 96 10.64 6.75 0.17
C HIS A 96 10.14 7.47 1.42
N CYS A 97 10.98 8.32 2.04
CA CYS A 97 10.55 9.17 3.14
C CYS A 97 9.36 10.05 2.74
N ASP A 98 9.45 10.73 1.60
CA ASP A 98 8.39 11.63 1.12
C ASP A 98 7.11 10.87 0.76
N PHE A 99 7.21 9.68 0.16
CA PHE A 99 6.05 8.84 -0.10
C PHE A 99 5.36 8.40 1.20
N LEU A 100 6.13 8.02 2.22
CA LEU A 100 5.59 7.69 3.54
C LEU A 100 5.00 8.91 4.27
N MET A 101 5.54 10.10 4.01
CA MET A 101 4.96 11.36 4.47
C MET A 101 3.69 11.78 3.71
N GLY A 102 3.33 11.06 2.64
CA GLY A 102 2.23 11.43 1.73
C GLY A 102 2.58 12.58 0.76
N ALA A 103 3.80 13.09 0.82
CA ALA A 103 4.33 14.15 -0.04
C ALA A 103 4.78 13.61 -1.41
N SER A 104 3.84 13.01 -2.14
CA SER A 104 4.14 12.29 -3.40
C SER A 104 4.89 13.14 -4.42
N ALA A 105 4.59 14.44 -4.52
CA ALA A 105 5.29 15.34 -5.44
C ALA A 105 6.76 15.57 -5.09
N ALA A 106 7.08 15.69 -3.79
CA ALA A 106 8.46 15.80 -3.32
C ALA A 106 9.23 14.50 -3.63
N GLY A 107 8.62 13.34 -3.34
CA GLY A 107 9.23 12.06 -3.64
C GLY A 107 9.49 11.86 -5.13
N LEU A 108 8.54 12.23 -5.99
CA LEU A 108 8.73 12.22 -7.45
C LEU A 108 9.82 13.20 -7.91
N THR A 109 9.99 14.33 -7.24
CA THR A 109 11.05 15.30 -7.53
C THR A 109 12.43 14.70 -7.27
N HIS A 110 12.61 13.94 -6.18
CA HIS A 110 13.84 13.21 -5.91
C HIS A 110 14.13 12.16 -7.00
N LEU A 111 13.13 11.39 -7.41
CA LEU A 111 13.29 10.39 -8.47
C LEU A 111 13.62 11.02 -9.83
N LYS A 112 12.92 12.09 -10.22
CA LYS A 112 13.20 12.83 -11.47
C LYS A 112 14.61 13.42 -11.45
N SER A 113 15.05 13.93 -10.31
CA SER A 113 16.41 14.44 -10.14
C SER A 113 17.45 13.33 -10.30
N GLY A 114 17.26 12.18 -9.65
CA GLY A 114 18.14 11.02 -9.81
C GLY A 114 18.20 10.51 -11.25
N HIS A 115 17.06 10.39 -11.91
CA HIS A 115 17.00 10.00 -13.33
C HIS A 115 17.72 10.99 -14.25
N ARG A 116 17.54 12.31 -14.02
CA ARG A 116 18.26 13.36 -14.76
C ARG A 116 19.77 13.24 -14.58
N ILE A 117 20.24 13.04 -13.35
CA ILE A 117 21.67 12.88 -13.03
C ILE A 117 22.27 11.68 -13.79
N ILE A 118 21.60 10.53 -13.80
CA ILE A 118 22.04 9.34 -14.56
C ILE A 118 22.16 9.66 -16.06
N LYS A 119 21.14 10.31 -16.63
CA LYS A 119 21.09 10.68 -18.05
C LYS A 119 22.21 11.67 -18.43
N GLU A 120 22.47 12.66 -17.59
CA GLU A 120 23.54 13.64 -17.82
C GLU A 120 24.93 13.02 -17.74
N ASN A 121 25.19 12.11 -16.79
CA ASN A 121 26.47 11.41 -16.69
C ASN A 121 26.73 10.51 -17.91
N ARG A 122 25.71 9.79 -18.41
CA ARG A 122 25.82 9.04 -19.68
C ARG A 122 26.16 9.93 -20.87
N LYS A 123 25.52 11.11 -20.98
CA LYS A 123 25.83 12.08 -22.05
C LYS A 123 27.26 12.59 -21.99
N ARG A 124 27.79 12.74 -20.77
CA ARG A 124 29.19 13.14 -20.53
C ARG A 124 30.18 11.98 -20.66
N GLN A 125 29.71 10.78 -21.03
CA GLN A 125 30.50 9.56 -21.15
C GLN A 125 31.23 9.19 -19.84
N ILE A 126 30.64 9.56 -18.70
CA ILE A 126 31.13 9.13 -17.39
C ILE A 126 30.61 7.70 -17.16
N GLU A 127 31.52 6.79 -16.83
CA GLU A 127 31.19 5.40 -16.54
C GLU A 127 30.32 5.33 -15.28
N ILE A 128 29.14 4.73 -15.40
CA ILE A 128 28.22 4.50 -14.28
C ILE A 128 28.54 3.12 -13.71
N SER A 129 28.70 3.04 -12.39
CA SER A 129 29.00 1.77 -11.74
C SER A 129 27.89 0.74 -12.00
N PRO A 130 28.22 -0.55 -12.18
CA PRO A 130 27.23 -1.61 -12.40
C PRO A 130 26.17 -1.66 -11.29
N ALA A 131 26.57 -1.37 -10.04
CA ALA A 131 25.65 -1.28 -8.92
C ALA A 131 24.51 -0.26 -9.16
N ILE A 132 24.82 0.90 -9.75
CA ILE A 132 23.81 1.92 -10.03
C ILE A 132 22.95 1.53 -11.24
N ALA A 133 23.58 1.04 -12.30
CA ALA A 133 22.87 0.63 -13.51
C ALA A 133 21.90 -0.55 -13.26
N ASP A 134 22.31 -1.53 -12.46
CA ASP A 134 21.55 -2.77 -12.27
C ASP A 134 20.59 -2.69 -11.08
N LEU A 135 20.92 -1.91 -10.04
CA LEU A 135 20.16 -1.93 -8.77
C LEU A 135 19.39 -0.64 -8.49
N VAL A 136 19.87 0.52 -8.94
CA VAL A 136 19.26 1.83 -8.60
C VAL A 136 18.40 2.36 -9.74
N GLU A 137 18.92 2.36 -10.97
CA GLU A 137 18.20 2.88 -12.13
C GLU A 137 16.87 2.15 -12.39
N PRO A 138 16.77 0.80 -12.32
CA PRO A 138 15.51 0.11 -12.54
C PRO A 138 14.44 0.48 -11.51
N ILE A 139 14.85 0.73 -10.26
CA ILE A 139 13.93 1.18 -9.20
C ILE A 139 13.40 2.57 -9.51
N ILE A 140 14.29 3.53 -9.83
CA ILE A 140 13.90 4.91 -10.17
C ILE A 140 12.96 4.91 -11.38
N TYR A 141 13.32 4.17 -12.44
CA TYR A 141 12.51 4.07 -13.65
C TYR A 141 11.14 3.45 -13.37
N GLY A 142 11.08 2.35 -12.60
CA GLY A 142 9.83 1.70 -12.23
C GLY A 142 8.86 2.64 -11.49
N PHE A 143 9.37 3.43 -10.53
CA PHE A 143 8.54 4.43 -9.84
C PHE A 143 8.09 5.58 -10.76
N LEU A 144 8.96 6.07 -11.65
CA LEU A 144 8.59 7.16 -12.56
C LEU A 144 7.55 6.71 -13.59
N ALA A 145 7.74 5.55 -14.21
CA ALA A 145 6.76 4.95 -15.12
C ALA A 145 5.40 4.77 -14.44
N LYS A 146 5.41 4.33 -13.17
CA LYS A 146 4.20 4.22 -12.35
C LYS A 146 3.53 5.57 -12.11
N SER A 147 4.31 6.61 -11.80
CA SER A 147 3.77 7.96 -11.55
C SER A 147 3.09 8.58 -12.77
N GLU A 148 3.64 8.32 -13.96
CA GLU A 148 3.07 8.76 -15.23
C GLU A 148 1.77 8.01 -15.53
N ALA A 149 1.73 6.69 -15.25
CA ALA A 149 0.54 5.86 -15.42
C ALA A 149 -0.64 6.27 -14.52
N TYR A 150 -0.36 6.74 -13.29
CA TYR A 150 -1.38 7.17 -12.32
C TYR A 150 -1.71 8.66 -12.36
N ALA A 151 -1.03 9.44 -13.21
CA ALA A 151 -1.32 10.86 -13.48
C ALA A 151 -1.54 11.71 -12.21
N LEU A 152 -0.78 11.42 -11.14
CA LEU A 152 -0.71 12.28 -9.95
C LEU A 152 0.02 13.57 -10.34
N ARG A 153 -0.73 14.54 -10.86
CA ARG A 153 -0.23 15.86 -11.24
C ARG A 153 -0.58 16.87 -10.15
N GLU A 154 0.44 17.35 -9.46
CA GLU A 154 0.38 18.66 -8.82
C GLU A 154 0.36 19.69 -9.95
N GLU A 155 -0.67 20.54 -9.99
CA GLU A 155 -0.59 21.74 -10.81
C GLU A 155 0.48 22.64 -10.18
N ALA A 156 1.60 22.82 -10.88
CA ALA A 156 2.57 23.82 -10.51
C ALA A 156 1.88 25.18 -10.56
N THR A 157 1.58 25.77 -9.40
CA THR A 157 1.23 27.18 -9.33
C THR A 157 2.40 27.93 -9.97
N GLN A 158 2.17 28.60 -11.09
CA GLN A 158 3.17 29.49 -11.65
C GLN A 158 3.64 30.44 -10.53
N PRO A 159 4.93 30.77 -10.43
CA PRO A 159 5.41 31.71 -9.43
C PRO A 159 4.87 33.10 -9.76
N SER A 160 3.69 33.42 -9.21
CA SER A 160 3.15 34.77 -9.19
C SER A 160 3.97 35.59 -8.20
N THR A 161 4.45 36.75 -8.64
CA THR A 161 5.33 37.67 -7.91
C THR A 161 4.66 38.40 -6.73
N ALA A 162 3.58 37.86 -6.15
CA ALA A 162 2.83 38.51 -5.08
C ALA A 162 2.60 37.54 -3.90
N ALA A 163 3.34 37.79 -2.81
CA ALA A 163 3.23 37.28 -1.43
C ALA A 163 2.95 35.76 -1.21
N PRO A 164 3.62 35.11 -0.23
CA PRO A 164 3.42 33.69 0.05
C PRO A 164 2.07 33.49 0.77
N VAL A 165 1.00 33.40 -0.01
CA VAL A 165 -0.25 32.78 0.45
C VAL A 165 -0.07 31.28 0.28
N THR A 166 -0.11 30.54 1.38
CA THR A 166 -0.07 29.08 1.42
C THR A 166 -1.36 28.53 0.80
N THR A 167 -1.49 28.55 -0.53
CA THR A 167 -2.57 27.85 -1.23
C THR A 167 -2.31 26.34 -1.14
N PRO A 168 -3.28 25.54 -0.66
CA PRO A 168 -3.11 24.09 -0.58
C PRO A 168 -2.91 23.51 -1.99
N ALA A 169 -1.94 22.60 -2.14
CA ALA A 169 -1.69 21.87 -3.38
C ALA A 169 -3.01 21.31 -3.93
N THR A 170 -3.41 21.75 -5.12
CA THR A 170 -4.63 21.29 -5.77
C THR A 170 -4.30 20.05 -6.58
N TYR A 171 -4.68 18.87 -6.07
CA TYR A 171 -4.50 17.62 -6.77
C TYR A 171 -5.52 17.52 -7.89
N SER A 172 -5.07 17.53 -9.14
CA SER A 172 -5.94 17.27 -10.29
C SER A 172 -6.11 15.76 -10.47
N LEU A 173 -7.34 15.28 -10.41
CA LEU A 173 -7.65 13.88 -10.75
C LEU A 173 -7.64 13.71 -12.27
N PRO A 174 -7.21 12.54 -12.78
CA PRO A 174 -7.32 12.24 -14.20
C PRO A 174 -8.78 12.34 -14.66
N HIS A 175 -9.01 12.74 -15.91
CA HIS A 175 -10.34 12.70 -16.48
C HIS A 175 -10.80 11.24 -16.65
N MET A 176 -12.02 10.91 -16.22
CA MET A 176 -12.64 9.61 -16.50
C MET A 176 -13.11 9.59 -17.96
N PRO A 177 -12.62 8.69 -18.83
CA PRO A 177 -13.06 8.64 -20.21
C PRO A 177 -14.56 8.31 -20.31
N GLU A 178 -15.18 8.70 -21.42
CA GLU A 178 -16.61 8.40 -21.65
C GLU A 178 -16.90 6.91 -21.75
N LYS A 179 -15.92 6.13 -22.22
CA LYS A 179 -15.91 4.66 -22.28
C LYS A 179 -14.46 4.18 -22.25
N PHE A 180 -14.25 2.93 -21.84
CA PHE A 180 -12.94 2.29 -21.93
C PHE A 180 -12.70 1.70 -23.32
N GLU A 181 -11.42 1.53 -23.66
CA GLU A 181 -10.98 0.91 -24.91
C GLU A 181 -11.03 -0.62 -24.78
N ASP A 182 -10.50 -1.11 -23.66
CA ASP A 182 -10.44 -2.51 -23.31
C ASP A 182 -10.52 -2.70 -21.78
N LEU A 183 -10.41 -3.95 -21.35
CA LEU A 183 -10.42 -4.32 -19.94
C LEU A 183 -9.19 -3.77 -19.18
N VAL A 184 -8.03 -3.65 -19.83
CA VAL A 184 -6.78 -3.16 -19.22
C VAL A 184 -6.90 -1.68 -18.90
N HIS A 185 -7.44 -0.90 -19.84
CA HIS A 185 -7.76 0.52 -19.67
C HIS A 185 -8.76 0.71 -18.53
N ALA A 186 -9.82 -0.12 -18.46
CA ALA A 186 -10.77 -0.10 -17.35
C ALA A 186 -10.10 -0.40 -16.00
N ASN A 187 -9.24 -1.41 -15.94
CA ASN A 187 -8.50 -1.79 -14.73
C ASN A 187 -7.58 -0.67 -14.25
N ARG A 188 -6.84 -0.01 -15.15
CA ARG A 188 -5.94 1.12 -14.78
C ARG A 188 -6.68 2.23 -14.05
N HIS A 189 -7.83 2.65 -14.59
CA HIS A 189 -8.68 3.65 -13.93
C HIS A 189 -9.29 3.14 -12.61
N LEU A 190 -9.57 1.84 -12.50
CA LEU A 190 -10.07 1.26 -11.25
C LEU A 190 -8.98 1.21 -10.18
N GLN A 191 -7.75 0.83 -10.54
CA GLN A 191 -6.60 0.86 -9.65
C GLN A 191 -6.34 2.27 -9.13
N GLN A 192 -6.43 3.28 -10.00
CA GLN A 192 -6.36 4.68 -9.59
C GLN A 192 -7.48 5.02 -8.59
N ALA A 193 -8.72 4.61 -8.87
CA ALA A 193 -9.84 4.83 -7.98
C ALA A 193 -9.61 4.18 -6.61
N VAL A 194 -9.23 2.90 -6.56
CA VAL A 194 -8.92 2.18 -5.32
C VAL A 194 -7.79 2.89 -4.57
N TYR A 195 -6.69 3.23 -5.23
CA TYR A 195 -5.57 3.95 -4.61
C TYR A 195 -6.01 5.26 -3.95
N LEU A 196 -6.80 6.09 -4.65
CA LEU A 196 -7.30 7.36 -4.12
C LEU A 196 -8.23 7.16 -2.92
N VAL A 197 -9.08 6.13 -2.96
CA VAL A 197 -9.97 5.79 -1.85
C VAL A 197 -9.16 5.38 -0.63
N LEU A 198 -8.15 4.52 -0.80
CA LEU A 198 -7.24 4.12 0.28
C LEU A 198 -6.45 5.31 0.82
N LEU A 199 -5.99 6.20 -0.05
CA LEU A 199 -5.29 7.42 0.36
C LEU A 199 -6.19 8.27 1.27
N LEU A 200 -7.47 8.42 0.92
CA LEU A 200 -8.45 9.17 1.75
C LEU A 200 -8.78 8.46 3.06
N GLU A 201 -8.81 7.12 3.08
CA GLU A 201 -9.08 6.33 4.28
C GLU A 201 -7.92 6.37 5.28
N LEU A 202 -6.68 6.41 4.77
CA LEU A 202 -5.46 6.36 5.58
C LEU A 202 -4.89 7.73 5.96
N SER A 203 -5.32 8.79 5.29
CA SER A 203 -4.80 10.15 5.53
C SER A 203 -5.65 10.94 6.51
N GLU A 204 -5.03 11.89 7.22
CA GLU A 204 -5.77 12.81 8.09
C GLU A 204 -6.77 13.68 7.32
N PRO A 205 -7.94 14.00 7.90
CA PRO A 205 -9.08 14.60 7.21
C PRO A 205 -8.88 16.05 6.75
N HIS A 206 -7.69 16.65 6.85
CA HIS A 206 -7.52 18.10 6.65
C HIS A 206 -6.83 18.46 5.33
N HIS A 207 -5.83 17.68 4.89
CA HIS A 207 -5.10 17.99 3.65
C HIS A 207 -5.78 17.41 2.39
N LEU A 208 -6.49 16.29 2.52
CA LEU A 208 -7.10 15.58 1.39
C LEU A 208 -8.64 15.61 1.42
N ARG A 209 -9.27 16.20 2.45
CA ARG A 209 -10.72 16.44 2.49
C ARG A 209 -11.27 17.10 1.23
N PRO A 210 -10.59 18.13 0.67
CA PRO A 210 -11.08 18.79 -0.54
C PRO A 210 -11.21 17.83 -1.73
N MET A 211 -10.45 16.72 -1.75
CA MET A 211 -10.50 15.73 -2.82
C MET A 211 -11.67 14.74 -2.68
N ILE A 212 -12.32 14.62 -1.51
CA ILE A 212 -13.38 13.63 -1.28
C ILE A 212 -14.51 13.73 -2.34
N PRO A 213 -15.03 14.91 -2.70
CA PRO A 213 -16.07 15.03 -3.73
C PRO A 213 -15.58 14.54 -5.10
N ASP A 214 -14.37 14.90 -5.50
CA ASP A 214 -13.82 14.56 -6.80
C ASP A 214 -13.47 13.07 -6.90
N VAL A 215 -12.90 12.48 -5.85
CA VAL A 215 -12.65 11.03 -5.79
C VAL A 215 -13.97 10.27 -5.79
N ARG A 216 -14.98 10.73 -5.04
CA ARG A 216 -16.32 10.11 -5.07
C ARG A 216 -16.92 10.14 -6.46
N LYS A 217 -16.80 11.27 -7.16
CA LYS A 217 -17.24 11.41 -8.55
C LYS A 217 -16.47 10.46 -9.46
N TYR A 218 -15.14 10.40 -9.34
CA TYR A 218 -14.29 9.51 -10.15
C TYR A 218 -14.67 8.04 -9.98
N VAL A 219 -14.85 7.58 -8.73
CA VAL A 219 -15.30 6.20 -8.43
C VAL A 219 -16.70 5.94 -9.02
N ALA A 220 -17.62 6.92 -8.95
CA ALA A 220 -18.97 6.77 -9.51
C ALA A 220 -18.95 6.72 -11.05
N ASP A 221 -18.18 7.60 -11.69
CA ASP A 221 -18.10 7.72 -13.14
C ASP A 221 -17.41 6.51 -13.79
N TRP A 222 -16.49 5.83 -13.08
CA TRP A 222 -15.91 4.56 -13.53
C TRP A 222 -16.99 3.54 -13.92
N SER A 223 -18.04 3.39 -13.10
CA SER A 223 -19.11 2.42 -13.39
C SER A 223 -19.91 2.76 -14.64
N LYS A 224 -20.04 4.05 -14.98
CA LYS A 224 -20.72 4.51 -16.20
C LYS A 224 -19.88 4.21 -17.43
N ALA A 225 -18.59 4.56 -17.39
CA ALA A 225 -17.63 4.27 -18.46
C ALA A 225 -17.50 2.75 -18.71
N PHE A 226 -17.42 1.97 -17.62
CA PHE A 226 -17.38 0.52 -17.68
C PHE A 226 -18.67 -0.08 -18.25
N GLY A 227 -19.83 0.43 -17.83
CA GLY A 227 -21.12 0.02 -18.34
C GLY A 227 -21.29 0.29 -19.84
N ARG A 228 -20.84 1.45 -20.33
CA ARG A 228 -20.85 1.79 -21.76
C ARG A 228 -19.94 0.88 -22.57
N TRP A 229 -18.70 0.68 -22.13
CA TRP A 229 -17.79 -0.27 -22.77
C TRP A 229 -18.39 -1.68 -22.82
N ARG A 230 -18.95 -2.17 -21.71
CA ARG A 230 -19.59 -3.50 -21.66
C ARG A 230 -20.82 -3.62 -22.56
N ALA A 231 -21.58 -2.54 -22.75
CA ALA A 231 -22.75 -2.51 -23.62
C ALA A 231 -22.36 -2.45 -25.11
N GLU A 232 -21.21 -1.90 -25.46
CA GLU A 232 -20.73 -1.85 -26.84
C GLU A 232 -19.88 -3.08 -27.22
N ALA A 233 -19.16 -3.65 -26.24
CA ALA A 233 -18.41 -4.90 -26.37
C ALA A 233 -19.30 -6.15 -26.56
N ILE A 234 -20.62 -5.98 -26.74
CA ILE A 234 -21.62 -7.01 -27.02
C ILE A 234 -21.31 -7.84 -28.29
N LEU A 235 -20.37 -7.40 -29.14
CA LEU A 235 -19.94 -8.13 -30.33
C LEU A 235 -19.00 -9.31 -30.03
N ASP A 236 -18.26 -9.34 -28.90
CA ASP A 236 -17.28 -10.38 -28.54
C ASP A 236 -17.83 -11.40 -27.51
N ARG A 237 -19.05 -11.89 -27.76
CA ARG A 237 -19.97 -12.41 -26.74
C ARG A 237 -19.55 -13.68 -25.98
N ASP A 238 -18.49 -14.38 -26.37
CA ASP A 238 -18.23 -15.75 -25.91
C ASP A 238 -16.88 -16.01 -25.23
N ASP A 239 -16.06 -15.00 -24.94
CA ASP A 239 -14.87 -15.24 -24.10
C ASP A 239 -15.27 -15.35 -22.61
N PRO A 240 -15.21 -16.56 -22.00
CA PRO A 240 -15.53 -16.73 -20.59
C PRO A 240 -14.50 -16.00 -19.71
N THR A 241 -13.26 -15.90 -20.17
CA THR A 241 -12.16 -15.25 -19.45
C THR A 241 -12.47 -13.78 -19.26
N LEU A 242 -12.78 -13.08 -20.35
CA LEU A 242 -13.19 -11.67 -20.30
C LEU A 242 -14.35 -11.44 -19.32
N LYS A 243 -15.37 -12.30 -19.33
CA LYS A 243 -16.53 -12.18 -18.42
C LYS A 243 -16.12 -12.32 -16.96
N ASP A 244 -15.25 -13.27 -16.64
CA ASP A 244 -14.79 -13.48 -15.28
C ASP A 244 -13.97 -12.28 -14.78
N TRP A 245 -13.05 -11.76 -15.58
CA TRP A 245 -12.29 -10.56 -15.22
C TRP A 245 -13.17 -9.32 -15.01
N GLN A 246 -14.25 -9.18 -15.78
CA GLN A 246 -15.24 -8.13 -15.52
C GLN A 246 -15.87 -8.26 -14.12
N LEU A 247 -16.14 -9.50 -13.66
CA LEU A 247 -16.67 -9.73 -12.31
C LEU A 247 -15.67 -9.30 -11.24
N LEU A 248 -14.38 -9.55 -11.44
CA LEU A 248 -13.34 -9.14 -10.52
C LEU A 248 -13.24 -7.61 -10.40
N LEU A 249 -13.23 -6.89 -11.53
CA LEU A 249 -13.21 -5.42 -11.51
C LEU A 249 -14.47 -4.85 -10.84
N LEU A 250 -15.64 -5.42 -11.11
CA LEU A 250 -16.88 -5.00 -10.45
C LEU A 250 -16.85 -5.23 -8.93
N ALA A 251 -16.20 -6.30 -8.46
CA ALA A 251 -16.03 -6.53 -7.03
C ALA A 251 -15.16 -5.45 -6.38
N HIS A 252 -14.03 -5.07 -7.01
CA HIS A 252 -13.16 -3.99 -6.50
C HIS A 252 -13.83 -2.63 -6.53
N HIS A 253 -14.57 -2.32 -7.60
CA HIS A 253 -15.35 -1.10 -7.68
C HIS A 253 -16.37 -0.99 -6.55
N ARG A 254 -17.06 -2.10 -6.25
CA ARG A 254 -18.01 -2.14 -5.14
C ARG A 254 -17.32 -1.98 -3.79
N MET A 255 -16.16 -2.61 -3.59
CA MET A 255 -15.33 -2.40 -2.39
C MET A 255 -14.97 -0.91 -2.24
N ALA A 256 -14.45 -0.27 -3.29
CA ALA A 256 -14.10 1.16 -3.28
C ALA A 256 -15.31 2.06 -2.95
N LEU A 257 -16.49 1.77 -3.52
CA LEU A 257 -17.72 2.48 -3.19
C LEU A 257 -18.13 2.32 -1.72
N LEU A 258 -17.97 1.12 -1.16
CA LEU A 258 -18.32 0.85 0.24
C LEU A 258 -17.40 1.63 1.18
N VAL A 259 -16.09 1.60 0.95
CA VAL A 259 -15.12 2.41 1.70
C VAL A 259 -15.45 3.91 1.60
N MET A 260 -15.72 4.41 0.39
CA MET A 260 -16.11 5.82 0.20
C MET A 260 -17.38 6.22 0.93
N LYS A 261 -18.34 5.31 1.08
CA LYS A 261 -19.58 5.55 1.83
C LYS A 261 -19.35 5.57 3.35
N THR A 262 -18.33 4.88 3.82
CA THR A 262 -17.98 4.82 5.24
C THR A 262 -16.97 5.88 5.65
N LEU A 263 -16.57 6.79 4.76
CA LEU A 263 -15.75 7.94 5.13
C LEU A 263 -16.57 8.99 5.91
N PRO A 264 -16.00 9.58 6.99
CA PRO A 264 -14.69 9.27 7.54
C PRO A 264 -14.70 7.93 8.32
N PRO A 265 -13.57 7.20 8.44
CA PRO A 265 -13.47 5.78 8.85
C PRO A 265 -14.08 5.43 10.22
N GLU A 266 -14.52 6.42 11.00
CA GLU A 266 -15.27 6.23 12.23
C GLU A 266 -16.73 5.80 11.96
N ASN A 267 -17.24 5.95 10.72
CA ASN A 267 -18.61 5.61 10.34
C ASN A 267 -18.79 4.13 9.92
N ASP A 268 -17.97 3.23 10.43
CA ASP A 268 -17.97 1.79 10.12
C ASP A 268 -19.31 1.08 10.35
N SER A 269 -20.18 1.62 11.20
CA SER A 269 -21.54 1.10 11.39
C SER A 269 -22.37 1.09 10.09
N ALA A 270 -21.98 1.89 9.10
CA ALA A 270 -22.60 1.92 7.79
C ALA A 270 -22.50 0.58 7.05
N TYR A 271 -21.45 -0.21 7.27
CA TYR A 271 -21.31 -1.55 6.66
C TYR A 271 -22.47 -2.48 7.04
N ASN A 272 -23.07 -2.31 8.21
CA ASN A 272 -24.20 -3.13 8.68
C ASN A 272 -25.42 -3.02 7.74
N ARG A 273 -25.58 -1.89 7.05
CA ARG A 273 -26.69 -1.63 6.11
C ARG A 273 -26.37 -2.01 4.67
N THR A 274 -25.20 -2.59 4.41
CA THR A 274 -24.70 -2.88 3.04
C THR A 274 -24.64 -4.38 2.73
N ALA A 275 -25.43 -5.19 3.44
CA ALA A 275 -25.46 -6.64 3.28
C ALA A 275 -25.74 -7.10 1.83
N ALA A 276 -26.54 -6.34 1.07
CA ALA A 276 -26.79 -6.64 -0.35
C ALA A 276 -25.53 -6.44 -1.21
N ASP A 277 -24.77 -5.38 -0.97
CA ASP A 277 -23.51 -5.13 -1.68
C ASP A 277 -22.49 -6.25 -1.39
N PHE A 278 -22.32 -6.65 -0.13
CA PHE A 278 -21.45 -7.78 0.22
C PHE A 278 -21.86 -9.10 -0.45
N ARG A 279 -23.17 -9.38 -0.56
CA ARG A 279 -23.67 -10.58 -1.28
C ARG A 279 -23.25 -10.56 -2.74
N ILE A 280 -23.45 -9.42 -3.41
CA ILE A 280 -23.12 -9.31 -4.83
C ILE A 280 -21.61 -9.41 -5.03
N MET A 281 -20.82 -8.72 -4.20
CA MET A 281 -19.37 -8.76 -4.26
C MET A 281 -18.82 -10.17 -4.06
N PHE A 282 -19.33 -10.90 -3.06
CA PHE A 282 -18.92 -12.30 -2.84
C PHE A 282 -19.36 -13.21 -3.99
N ALA A 283 -20.55 -13.02 -4.55
CA ALA A 283 -21.00 -13.81 -5.70
C ALA A 283 -20.11 -13.60 -6.94
N GLN A 284 -19.67 -12.37 -7.18
CA GLN A 284 -18.72 -12.03 -8.26
C GLN A 284 -17.38 -12.74 -8.06
N LEU A 285 -16.78 -12.61 -6.87
CA LEU A 285 -15.50 -13.26 -6.54
C LEU A 285 -15.59 -14.79 -6.61
N ARG A 286 -16.65 -15.38 -6.06
CA ARG A 286 -16.82 -16.84 -6.09
C ARG A 286 -16.99 -17.37 -7.51
N THR A 287 -17.66 -16.61 -8.39
CA THR A 287 -17.79 -16.99 -9.80
C THR A 287 -16.44 -16.92 -10.50
N PHE A 288 -15.69 -15.83 -10.30
CA PHE A 288 -14.33 -15.69 -10.81
C PHE A 288 -13.41 -16.83 -10.37
N LEU A 289 -13.40 -17.18 -9.08
CA LEU A 289 -12.52 -18.22 -8.55
C LEU A 289 -12.83 -19.64 -9.07
N ARG A 290 -14.09 -19.92 -9.45
CA ARG A 290 -14.48 -21.23 -10.00
C ARG A 290 -13.85 -21.52 -11.36
N SER A 291 -13.41 -20.49 -12.08
CA SER A 291 -12.77 -20.63 -13.38
C SER A 291 -11.33 -21.13 -13.29
N GLY A 292 -10.81 -21.34 -12.07
CA GLY A 292 -9.55 -22.05 -11.85
C GLY A 292 -8.29 -21.21 -12.11
N TYR A 293 -8.39 -19.87 -12.05
CA TYR A 293 -7.26 -18.95 -12.27
C TYR A 293 -6.06 -19.21 -11.35
N THR A 294 -6.29 -19.73 -10.15
CA THR A 294 -5.22 -20.08 -9.19
C THR A 294 -4.39 -21.29 -9.61
N ALA A 295 -4.89 -22.12 -10.53
CA ALA A 295 -4.26 -23.34 -11.01
C ALA A 295 -3.90 -23.26 -12.51
N MET A 296 -4.03 -22.09 -13.15
CA MET A 296 -3.64 -21.91 -14.54
C MET A 296 -2.13 -22.08 -14.70
N ASP A 297 -1.73 -22.81 -15.75
CA ASP A 297 -0.34 -22.96 -16.12
C ASP A 297 0.24 -21.59 -16.51
N LYS A 298 1.37 -21.21 -15.89
CA LYS A 298 2.10 -19.96 -16.16
C LYS A 298 2.53 -19.85 -17.63
N SER A 299 2.57 -20.96 -18.37
CA SER A 299 2.84 -20.99 -19.82
C SER A 299 1.64 -20.55 -20.69
N ARG A 300 0.42 -20.57 -20.14
CA ARG A 300 -0.84 -20.19 -20.78
C ARG A 300 -1.37 -18.83 -20.30
N ASP A 301 -0.53 -18.07 -19.61
CA ASP A 301 -0.84 -16.71 -19.19
C ASP A 301 -1.07 -15.84 -20.43
N SER A 302 -2.33 -15.57 -20.76
CA SER A 302 -2.64 -14.51 -21.71
C SER A 302 -2.23 -13.16 -21.09
N ASP A 303 -1.68 -12.23 -21.86
CA ASP A 303 -1.27 -10.89 -21.39
C ASP A 303 -2.35 -10.17 -20.54
N ILE A 304 -3.63 -10.50 -20.75
CA ILE A 304 -4.78 -9.98 -19.99
C ILE A 304 -4.72 -10.36 -18.50
N VAL A 305 -4.26 -11.56 -18.13
CA VAL A 305 -4.31 -12.07 -16.74
C VAL A 305 -3.36 -11.30 -15.81
N LEU A 306 -2.25 -10.79 -16.34
CA LEU A 306 -1.20 -10.12 -15.56
C LEU A 306 -1.31 -8.60 -15.60
N ASN A 307 -1.80 -8.04 -16.72
CA ASN A 307 -1.95 -6.59 -16.89
C ASN A 307 -3.22 -6.06 -16.20
N ALA A 308 -4.06 -6.94 -15.64
CA ALA A 308 -5.43 -6.60 -15.19
C ALA A 308 -5.74 -6.90 -13.71
N HIS A 309 -4.80 -7.38 -12.89
CA HIS A 309 -5.18 -7.95 -11.59
C HIS A 309 -4.99 -7.00 -10.40
N LEU A 310 -6.11 -6.48 -9.88
CA LEU A 310 -6.20 -5.78 -8.58
C LEU A 310 -6.07 -6.71 -7.37
N GLY A 311 -6.11 -8.02 -7.61
CA GLY A 311 -6.16 -9.01 -6.55
C GLY A 311 -7.52 -9.67 -6.41
N PHE A 312 -7.63 -10.77 -5.67
CA PHE A 312 -8.87 -11.30 -5.09
C PHE A 312 -8.70 -11.56 -3.58
N ILE A 313 -7.47 -11.56 -3.04
CA ILE A 313 -7.26 -11.73 -1.59
C ILE A 313 -7.82 -10.53 -0.83
N SER A 314 -7.52 -9.31 -1.29
CA SER A 314 -7.97 -8.08 -0.60
C SER A 314 -9.50 -7.95 -0.48
N PRO A 315 -10.33 -8.16 -1.53
CA PRO A 315 -11.78 -8.06 -1.39
C PRO A 315 -12.39 -9.24 -0.60
N LEU A 316 -11.80 -10.43 -0.64
CA LEU A 316 -12.24 -11.54 0.22
C LEU A 316 -11.96 -11.24 1.70
N TYR A 317 -10.77 -10.72 2.01
CA TYR A 317 -10.42 -10.27 3.36
C TYR A 317 -11.35 -9.16 3.86
N PHE A 318 -11.67 -8.20 2.99
CA PHE A 318 -12.63 -7.13 3.26
C PHE A 318 -14.03 -7.68 3.60
N ILE A 319 -14.53 -8.66 2.83
CA ILE A 319 -15.81 -9.33 3.14
C ILE A 319 -15.72 -10.06 4.48
N ALA A 320 -14.65 -10.83 4.69
CA ALA A 320 -14.49 -11.64 5.89
C ALA A 320 -14.39 -10.80 7.17
N THR A 321 -13.85 -9.59 7.11
CA THR A 321 -13.63 -8.75 8.31
C THR A 321 -14.69 -7.67 8.53
N LEU A 322 -15.38 -7.21 7.47
CA LEU A 322 -16.32 -6.09 7.57
C LEU A 322 -17.79 -6.49 7.38
N CYS A 323 -18.08 -7.61 6.72
CA CYS A 323 -19.46 -8.06 6.53
C CYS A 323 -20.05 -8.62 7.83
N ARG A 324 -21.26 -8.19 8.19
CA ARG A 324 -21.98 -8.69 9.38
C ARG A 324 -22.92 -9.87 9.12
N VAL A 325 -23.08 -10.29 7.87
CA VAL A 325 -23.86 -11.48 7.56
C VAL A 325 -22.96 -12.71 7.77
N ARG A 326 -23.27 -13.47 8.83
CA ARG A 326 -22.47 -14.61 9.29
C ARG A 326 -22.09 -15.57 8.17
N ASP A 327 -23.04 -15.97 7.34
CA ASP A 327 -22.82 -16.94 6.28
C ASP A 327 -21.89 -16.40 5.18
N ILE A 328 -22.07 -15.15 4.75
CA ILE A 328 -21.22 -14.53 3.72
C ILE A 328 -19.78 -14.43 4.22
N ARG A 329 -19.62 -13.96 5.46
CA ARG A 329 -18.32 -13.82 6.11
C ARG A 329 -17.59 -15.15 6.22
N ARG A 330 -18.27 -16.20 6.69
CA ARG A 330 -17.68 -17.54 6.81
C ARG A 330 -17.32 -18.14 5.46
N ASN A 331 -18.16 -17.97 4.44
CA ASN A 331 -17.87 -18.45 3.09
C ASN A 331 -16.68 -17.70 2.45
N ALA A 332 -16.54 -16.39 2.71
CA ALA A 332 -15.37 -15.62 2.25
C ALA A 332 -14.10 -16.06 2.98
N LEU A 333 -14.20 -16.37 4.27
CA LEU A 333 -13.10 -16.90 5.07
C LEU A 333 -12.67 -18.29 4.58
N GLU A 334 -13.60 -19.19 4.30
CA GLU A 334 -13.31 -20.51 3.73
C GLU A 334 -12.59 -20.38 2.38
N ALA A 335 -13.09 -19.51 1.49
CA ALA A 335 -12.42 -19.21 0.23
C ALA A 335 -10.97 -18.75 0.43
N LEU A 336 -10.70 -17.85 1.39
CA LEU A 336 -9.32 -17.42 1.70
C LEU A 336 -8.40 -18.57 2.14
N GLY A 337 -8.93 -19.51 2.93
CA GLY A 337 -8.18 -20.68 3.40
C GLY A 337 -7.86 -21.68 2.29
N GLU A 338 -8.75 -21.81 1.31
CA GLU A 338 -8.58 -22.71 0.16
C GLU A 338 -7.57 -22.20 -0.87
N LEU A 339 -7.44 -20.87 -1.00
CA LEU A 339 -6.64 -20.21 -2.03
C LEU A 339 -5.16 -20.63 -2.06
N LYS A 340 -4.49 -20.65 -0.91
CA LYS A 340 -3.05 -20.97 -0.75
C LYS A 340 -2.12 -20.31 -1.79
N VAL A 341 -2.34 -19.02 -2.05
CA VAL A 341 -1.53 -18.23 -3.01
C VAL A 341 -0.98 -16.95 -2.38
N VAL A 342 0.08 -16.42 -3.00
CA VAL A 342 0.59 -15.08 -2.76
C VAL A 342 0.21 -14.20 -3.94
N GLU A 343 -0.36 -13.04 -3.62
CA GLU A 343 -0.83 -12.03 -4.57
C GLU A 343 -0.22 -10.70 -4.17
N ALA A 344 0.80 -10.26 -4.91
CA ALA A 344 1.55 -9.07 -4.54
C ALA A 344 2.06 -9.11 -3.08
N HIS A 345 1.58 -8.20 -2.23
CA HIS A 345 1.94 -8.13 -0.81
C HIS A 345 1.01 -8.98 0.09
N TRP A 346 -0.03 -9.58 -0.49
CA TRP A 346 -0.98 -10.42 0.22
C TRP A 346 -0.53 -11.87 0.19
N ASN A 347 -0.59 -12.52 1.33
CA ASN A 347 -0.50 -13.96 1.46
C ASN A 347 -1.86 -14.48 1.95
N SER A 348 -2.49 -15.39 1.20
CA SER A 348 -3.86 -15.82 1.51
C SER A 348 -3.96 -16.55 2.85
N CYS A 349 -2.91 -17.27 3.27
CA CYS A 349 -2.88 -17.96 4.55
C CYS A 349 -2.74 -16.99 5.72
N VAL A 350 -1.92 -15.94 5.58
CA VAL A 350 -1.83 -14.87 6.59
C VAL A 350 -3.17 -14.12 6.67
N ALA A 351 -3.74 -13.75 5.52
CA ALA A 351 -5.04 -13.07 5.45
C ALA A 351 -6.15 -13.91 6.09
N TYR A 352 -6.19 -15.22 5.81
CA TYR A 352 -7.09 -16.17 6.43
C TYR A 352 -6.92 -16.21 7.95
N ALA A 353 -5.69 -16.38 8.44
CA ALA A 353 -5.41 -16.51 9.87
C ALA A 353 -5.84 -15.26 10.66
N VAL A 354 -5.55 -14.07 10.11
CA VAL A 354 -5.97 -12.79 10.68
C VAL A 354 -7.49 -12.66 10.63
N ALA A 355 -8.12 -12.87 9.46
CA ALA A 355 -9.56 -12.74 9.30
C ALA A 355 -10.32 -13.73 10.20
N LYS A 356 -9.86 -14.98 10.31
CA LYS A 356 -10.43 -15.99 11.21
C LYS A 356 -10.40 -15.50 12.66
N THR A 357 -9.25 -14.99 13.10
CA THR A 357 -9.09 -14.46 14.46
C THR A 357 -10.06 -13.30 14.71
N VAL A 358 -10.22 -12.38 13.74
CA VAL A 358 -11.20 -11.29 13.80
C VAL A 358 -12.63 -11.83 13.94
N VAL A 359 -13.03 -12.77 13.08
CA VAL A 359 -14.38 -13.37 13.09
C VAL A 359 -14.67 -14.03 14.45
N GLU A 360 -13.74 -14.82 14.97
CA GLU A 360 -13.89 -15.51 16.26
C GLU A 360 -14.06 -14.54 17.43
N ILE A 361 -13.23 -13.49 17.47
CA ILE A 361 -13.31 -12.46 18.50
C ILE A 361 -14.70 -11.80 18.47
N GLU A 362 -15.13 -11.35 17.29
CA GLU A 362 -16.42 -10.63 17.15
C GLU A 362 -17.63 -11.53 17.43
N GLU A 363 -17.58 -12.81 17.01
CA GLU A 363 -18.65 -13.77 17.30
C GLU A 363 -18.72 -14.10 18.80
N SER A 364 -17.58 -14.17 19.50
CA SER A 364 -17.54 -14.40 20.95
C SER A 364 -18.15 -13.25 21.76
N TYR A 365 -18.02 -12.00 21.29
CA TYR A 365 -18.64 -10.84 21.94
C TYR A 365 -20.15 -10.76 21.69
N SER A 366 -20.61 -11.21 20.52
CA SER A 366 -22.03 -11.27 20.19
C SER A 366 -22.80 -12.25 21.10
N GLN A 367 -22.13 -13.28 21.61
CA GLN A 367 -22.70 -14.26 22.53
C GLN A 367 -22.69 -13.83 24.00
N SER A 368 -21.80 -12.91 24.40
CA SER A 368 -21.59 -12.49 25.79
C SER A 368 -22.29 -11.19 26.19
N SER A 369 -23.18 -10.65 25.35
CA SER A 369 -24.02 -9.47 25.63
C SER A 369 -23.24 -8.20 26.01
N MET A 370 -22.08 -7.96 25.39
CA MET A 370 -21.32 -6.72 25.56
C MET A 370 -21.55 -5.71 24.42
N LYS A 371 -21.47 -4.41 24.75
CA LYS A 371 -21.64 -3.25 23.87
C LYS A 371 -20.65 -3.18 22.67
N VAL A 372 -19.71 -4.11 22.56
CA VAL A 372 -18.67 -4.15 21.52
C VAL A 372 -19.27 -4.77 20.26
N GLN A 373 -19.40 -3.97 19.21
CA GLN A 373 -19.98 -4.39 17.94
C GLN A 373 -18.96 -5.01 17.00
N ARG A 374 -17.68 -4.64 17.11
CA ARG A 374 -16.59 -5.12 16.24
C ARG A 374 -15.21 -4.90 16.86
N ILE A 375 -14.18 -5.38 16.16
CA ILE A 375 -12.80 -4.94 16.39
C ILE A 375 -12.23 -4.22 15.17
N LYS A 376 -11.20 -3.43 15.39
CA LYS A 376 -10.33 -2.86 14.35
C LYS A 376 -8.92 -3.37 14.60
N VAL A 377 -8.33 -3.96 13.56
CA VAL A 377 -6.96 -4.48 13.62
C VAL A 377 -6.01 -3.31 13.44
N ASP A 378 -5.09 -3.16 14.39
CA ASP A 378 -4.08 -2.10 14.43
C ASP A 378 -2.73 -2.57 13.91
N SER A 379 -2.42 -3.86 13.98
CA SER A 379 -1.24 -4.44 13.33
C SER A 379 -1.27 -5.95 13.47
N VAL A 380 -0.52 -6.61 12.60
CA VAL A 380 -0.19 -8.03 12.63
C VAL A 380 1.32 -8.18 12.45
N ASP A 381 2.01 -8.48 13.54
CA ASP A 381 3.45 -8.69 13.56
C ASP A 381 3.77 -10.16 13.29
N ARG A 382 4.79 -10.44 12.47
CA ARG A 382 5.30 -11.81 12.22
C ARG A 382 6.65 -12.01 12.90
N PHE A 383 6.73 -13.00 13.77
CA PHE A 383 7.94 -13.37 14.48
C PHE A 383 8.78 -14.41 13.72
N LYS A 384 10.04 -14.53 14.12
CA LYS A 384 11.04 -15.43 13.50
C LYS A 384 10.67 -16.91 13.58
N ASP A 385 9.91 -17.28 14.59
CA ASP A 385 9.39 -18.64 14.76
C ASP A 385 8.14 -18.91 13.90
N GLY A 386 7.76 -17.97 13.03
CA GLY A 386 6.60 -18.06 12.16
C GLY A 386 5.29 -17.68 12.84
N THR A 387 5.30 -17.36 14.14
CA THR A 387 4.08 -16.96 14.86
C THR A 387 3.65 -15.55 14.46
N LEU A 388 2.34 -15.33 14.48
CA LEU A 388 1.73 -14.03 14.21
C LEU A 388 1.12 -13.46 15.50
N GLU A 389 1.24 -12.16 15.69
CA GLU A 389 0.61 -11.44 16.79
C GLU A 389 -0.20 -10.27 16.27
N MET A 390 -1.47 -10.23 16.65
CA MET A 390 -2.42 -9.22 16.21
C MET A 390 -2.69 -8.24 17.34
N ARG A 391 -2.45 -6.96 17.10
CA ARG A 391 -2.94 -5.85 17.96
C ARG A 391 -4.24 -5.32 17.39
N TYR A 392 -5.24 -5.11 18.25
CA TYR A 392 -6.55 -4.62 17.85
C TYR A 392 -7.22 -3.85 18.97
N HIS A 393 -8.15 -2.97 18.63
CA HIS A 393 -9.03 -2.31 19.58
C HIS A 393 -10.50 -2.63 19.34
N LYS A 394 -11.31 -2.52 20.39
CA LYS A 394 -12.76 -2.78 20.35
C LYS A 394 -13.54 -1.54 19.92
N VAL A 395 -14.61 -1.72 19.15
CA VAL A 395 -15.48 -0.62 18.70
C VAL A 395 -16.96 -0.94 18.97
N PRO A 396 -17.74 -0.01 19.56
CA PRO A 396 -17.31 1.27 20.12
C PRO A 396 -16.45 1.07 21.37
N GLY A 397 -15.30 1.75 21.43
CA GLY A 397 -14.39 1.80 22.58
C GLY A 397 -14.29 3.23 23.11
N ASN A 398 -13.71 3.42 24.30
CA ASN A 398 -13.67 4.74 24.97
C ASN A 398 -12.64 5.72 24.37
N GLY A 399 -12.04 5.41 23.21
CA GLY A 399 -11.08 6.28 22.52
C GLY A 399 -9.71 6.40 23.19
N ASN A 400 -9.45 5.70 24.30
CA ASN A 400 -8.15 5.69 24.98
C ASN A 400 -7.29 4.50 24.51
N HIS A 401 -6.01 4.74 24.21
CA HIS A 401 -5.02 3.73 23.79
C HIS A 401 -4.88 2.52 24.76
N GLY A 402 -5.41 2.62 25.98
CA GLY A 402 -5.44 1.53 26.97
C GLY A 402 -6.36 0.35 26.63
N ASP A 403 -7.21 0.46 25.61
CA ASP A 403 -8.11 -0.63 25.16
C ASP A 403 -7.51 -1.51 24.03
N THR A 404 -6.25 -1.26 23.64
CA THR A 404 -5.55 -2.06 22.64
C THR A 404 -5.23 -3.44 23.23
N VAL A 405 -5.75 -4.49 22.60
CA VAL A 405 -5.55 -5.88 22.98
C VAL A 405 -4.59 -6.53 22.01
N THR A 406 -3.63 -7.25 22.55
CA THR A 406 -2.71 -8.10 21.78
C THR A 406 -3.16 -9.55 21.86
N ARG A 407 -3.23 -10.24 20.72
CA ARG A 407 -3.56 -11.66 20.65
C ARG A 407 -2.64 -12.38 19.69
N ARG A 408 -2.01 -13.45 20.19
CA ARG A 408 -1.27 -14.39 19.35
C ARG A 408 -2.24 -15.18 18.48
N ILE A 409 -1.95 -15.26 17.18
CA ILE A 409 -2.68 -16.07 16.22
C ILE A 409 -2.07 -17.47 16.24
N THR A 410 -2.90 -18.47 16.55
CA THR A 410 -2.49 -19.87 16.68
C THR A 410 -2.62 -20.67 15.38
N GLU A 411 -3.21 -20.07 14.35
CA GLU A 411 -3.46 -20.74 13.08
C GLU A 411 -2.12 -20.96 12.33
N PRO A 412 -1.81 -22.19 11.91
CA PRO A 412 -0.58 -22.46 11.16
C PRO A 412 -0.67 -21.81 9.77
N CYS A 413 0.31 -20.96 9.44
CA CYS A 413 0.43 -20.41 8.09
C CYS A 413 0.89 -21.52 7.13
N CYS A 414 0.25 -21.63 5.96
CA CYS A 414 0.43 -22.78 5.07
C CYS A 414 1.78 -22.83 4.33
N GLN A 415 2.72 -21.91 4.58
CA GLN A 415 4.01 -21.83 3.89
C GLN A 415 5.15 -21.29 4.78
N ASP A 416 6.23 -22.07 4.85
CA ASP A 416 7.59 -21.61 5.18
C ASP A 416 8.24 -20.98 3.94
N GLU A 417 7.73 -19.87 3.42
CA GLU A 417 8.40 -19.14 2.34
C GLU A 417 9.28 -17.99 2.87
N ALA A 418 10.55 -18.06 2.49
CA ALA A 418 11.64 -17.16 2.89
C ALA A 418 11.54 -15.74 2.29
N THR A 419 10.56 -15.45 1.43
CA THR A 419 10.42 -14.16 0.73
C THR A 419 10.06 -12.99 1.65
N THR A 420 9.70 -13.25 2.91
CA THR A 420 9.58 -12.24 3.97
C THR A 420 10.62 -12.37 5.09
N MET A 421 11.57 -13.31 4.97
CA MET A 421 12.61 -13.50 5.98
C MET A 421 13.80 -12.56 5.72
N TRP A 422 13.94 -11.54 6.56
CA TRP A 422 15.21 -10.84 6.71
C TRP A 422 16.24 -11.81 7.32
N VAL A 423 17.36 -12.02 6.62
CA VAL A 423 18.44 -12.92 7.07
C VAL A 423 19.08 -12.38 8.35
N SER A 424 19.00 -13.17 9.42
CA SER A 424 19.40 -12.83 10.79
C SER A 424 20.89 -13.03 11.11
N ASN A 425 21.81 -12.63 10.23
CA ASN A 425 23.26 -12.71 10.51
C ASN A 425 23.85 -11.39 11.05
N PHE A 426 23.24 -10.83 12.10
CA PHE A 426 23.71 -9.56 12.71
C PHE A 426 23.93 -9.58 14.23
N LEU A 427 23.98 -10.74 14.89
CA LEU A 427 24.16 -10.81 16.35
C LEU A 427 25.61 -10.68 16.88
N HIS A 428 26.59 -10.29 16.06
CA HIS A 428 27.96 -10.06 16.55
C HIS A 428 28.56 -8.71 16.14
N ILE A 429 27.83 -7.62 16.40
CA ILE A 429 28.45 -6.30 16.54
C ILE A 429 27.88 -5.65 17.82
N GLY A 430 28.76 -5.52 18.82
CA GLY A 430 28.68 -4.71 20.04
C GLY A 430 27.32 -4.25 20.57
N ALA A 431 26.95 -4.80 21.73
CA ALA A 431 25.88 -4.42 22.64
C ALA A 431 25.30 -3.00 22.49
N PHE A 432 24.02 -2.94 22.11
CA PHE A 432 23.03 -2.08 22.78
C PHE A 432 21.82 -2.95 23.10
N ASP A 433 21.60 -3.13 24.39
CA ASP A 433 20.51 -3.90 24.97
C ASP A 433 19.29 -2.98 25.12
N THR A 434 18.34 -3.07 24.17
CA THR A 434 16.95 -2.64 24.35
C THR A 434 16.05 -3.57 23.53
N GLY A 435 15.19 -4.30 24.23
CA GLY A 435 14.42 -5.43 23.70
C GLY A 435 13.27 -5.10 22.74
N SER A 436 12.74 -6.20 22.19
CA SER A 436 11.58 -6.36 21.29
C SER A 436 11.68 -5.72 19.90
N ASN A 437 12.04 -6.54 18.91
CA ASN A 437 11.95 -6.22 17.48
C ASN A 437 10.54 -6.54 16.96
N ASN A 438 9.78 -5.52 16.58
CA ASN A 438 8.43 -5.60 15.98
C ASN A 438 8.52 -5.40 14.46
N LEU A 439 7.82 -6.22 13.68
CA LEU A 439 7.74 -6.12 12.21
C LEU A 439 6.30 -6.47 11.78
N CYS A 440 5.51 -5.44 11.47
CA CYS A 440 4.18 -5.56 10.89
C CYS A 440 4.15 -4.91 9.51
N ASN A 441 3.65 -5.66 8.53
CA ASN A 441 3.38 -5.22 7.15
C ASN A 441 1.85 -5.30 6.92
N SER A 442 1.12 -4.19 7.05
CA SER A 442 -0.19 -4.04 6.38
C SER A 442 -0.68 -2.58 6.40
N PRO A 443 -1.17 -2.04 5.27
CA PRO A 443 -1.61 -0.65 5.13
C PRO A 443 -2.96 -0.33 5.80
N TRP A 444 -3.56 -1.24 6.58
CA TRP A 444 -4.97 -1.18 6.99
C TRP A 444 -5.23 -0.84 8.46
N CYS A 445 -4.34 -0.09 9.08
CA CYS A 445 -4.37 0.07 10.52
C CYS A 445 -4.23 1.54 10.93
N VAL A 446 -5.22 2.05 11.66
CA VAL A 446 -5.40 3.49 12.00
C VAL A 446 -5.52 3.64 13.51
N SER A 447 -4.75 4.54 14.13
CA SER A 447 -5.00 5.02 15.51
C SER A 447 -4.69 6.52 15.65
N SER A 448 -5.69 7.29 16.08
CA SER A 448 -5.66 8.74 16.24
C SER A 448 -5.15 9.17 17.62
N SER A 449 -4.28 10.19 17.68
CA SER A 449 -3.70 10.74 18.92
C SER A 449 -4.51 11.90 19.51
N SER A 450 -4.80 11.88 20.82
CA SER A 450 -5.17 13.10 21.58
C SER A 450 -3.95 13.73 22.23
N THR A 451 -3.80 15.03 21.98
CA THR A 451 -2.88 15.98 22.60
C THR A 451 -3.04 16.05 24.12
N ASP A 452 -1.92 16.07 24.85
CA ASP A 452 -1.92 16.61 26.21
C ASP A 452 -0.70 17.49 26.45
N SER A 453 -0.96 18.79 26.50
CA SER A 453 -0.03 19.84 26.89
C SER A 453 0.10 19.86 28.41
N LYS A 454 1.29 19.58 28.92
CA LYS A 454 1.62 19.82 30.34
C LYS A 454 1.79 21.32 30.63
N ARG A 455 1.17 21.75 31.75
CA ARG A 455 1.50 22.84 32.72
C ARG A 455 0.19 23.56 33.09
N ARG A 456 -0.27 23.64 34.34
CA ARG A 456 0.34 23.55 35.68
C ARG A 456 -0.57 22.80 36.63
#